data_AF-A0A4U0VQB6-F1
#
_entry.id   AF-A0A4U0VQB6-F1
#
_cell.length_a   1.000
_cell.length_b   1.000
_cell.length_c   1.000
_cell.angle_alpha   90.00
_cell.angle_beta   90.00
_cell.angle_gamma   90.00
#
_symmetry.space_group_name_H-M   'P 1'
#
loop_
_entity.id
_entity.type
_entity.pdbx_description
1 polymer ?
#
loop_
_entity_poly.entity_id
_entity_poly.type
_entity_poly.pdbx_seq_one_letter_code
_entity_poly.pdbx_strand_id
1 'polypeptide(L)'
;MALCYGFDGWLINIEKTFPVGHWDPLMLQGFITQLKLELGCGGRVICIGPLVMISKTYILEYDALTKNNNIAFQNGLTDKNIEFVRSAGSILTNYEWSSDLARQAKAMAVSNPLPPEDVFFGIDVWAQNHGNPKRVTYPPRNGGGTNVGVAVARLSDFGLASGIFAPAWPYQHFPNSARAVERSMWDGDDLPQDLDCSCGTKSTHRTDEYLRYPITKYAREYPAGSKSFFYTNFERAFALHDATLDHVYDGKKQHSQVGAQSILPDLPRPARTSQMRRDAVVVVYGELRDSPPRLAILAERVRGAQAEKAVSLTRELVNVDSKVMLFKLDMDNDTSLQARISFRKRDSVTKMKVGFYLRFEDE
;
A
#
# COMPACT_ATOMS: atom_id res chain seq x y z
N MET A 1 13.96 13.42 18.99
CA MET A 1 13.10 12.23 18.91
C MET A 1 13.47 11.37 17.71
N ALA A 2 13.22 11.81 16.47
CA ALA A 2 13.61 11.12 15.22
C ALA A 2 14.97 10.38 15.30
N LEU A 3 16.07 11.11 15.53
CA LEU A 3 17.44 10.57 15.66
C LEU A 3 17.64 9.55 16.81
N CYS A 4 16.83 9.59 17.86
CA CYS A 4 16.96 8.72 19.04
C CYS A 4 16.15 7.42 18.91
N TYR A 5 15.06 7.46 18.14
CA TYR A 5 14.13 6.34 17.96
C TYR A 5 14.16 5.74 16.54
N GLY A 6 14.96 6.29 15.62
CA GLY A 6 15.16 5.75 14.27
C GLY A 6 13.97 5.93 13.33
N PHE A 7 13.40 7.13 13.26
CA PHE A 7 12.32 7.45 12.31
C PHE A 7 12.58 8.75 11.54
N ASP A 8 12.10 8.82 10.29
CA ASP A 8 12.57 9.74 9.25
C ASP A 8 11.98 11.15 9.28
N GLY A 9 11.09 11.47 10.23
CA GLY A 9 10.50 12.80 10.36
C GLY A 9 9.05 12.79 10.84
N TRP A 10 8.22 13.70 10.31
CA TRP A 10 6.92 14.00 10.90
C TRP A 10 5.77 14.12 9.89
N LEU A 11 4.67 13.47 10.25
CA LEU A 11 3.33 13.74 9.73
C LEU A 11 2.69 14.84 10.58
N ILE A 12 2.03 15.79 9.93
CA ILE A 12 1.56 17.04 10.54
C ILE A 12 0.04 17.14 10.15
N ASN A 13 -0.86 17.36 11.15
CA ASN A 13 -2.35 17.58 11.15
C ASN A 13 -2.95 18.60 12.22
N ILE A 14 -3.34 19.83 11.82
CA ILE A 14 -4.05 20.84 12.64
C ILE A 14 -5.49 20.87 12.17
N GLU A 15 -6.39 20.69 13.13
CA GLU A 15 -7.84 20.80 12.94
C GLU A 15 -8.43 21.97 13.76
N LYS A 16 -7.59 22.92 14.20
CA LYS A 16 -7.93 24.00 15.17
C LYS A 16 -7.19 25.32 14.86
N THR A 17 -7.88 26.45 14.96
CA THR A 17 -7.26 27.78 14.79
C THR A 17 -6.34 28.15 15.96
N PHE A 18 -5.36 29.02 15.71
CA PHE A 18 -4.58 29.66 16.76
C PHE A 18 -5.37 30.82 17.40
N PRO A 19 -5.07 31.23 18.65
CA PRO A 19 -5.62 32.45 19.22
C PRO A 19 -5.30 33.66 18.33
N VAL A 20 -6.29 34.49 18.02
CA VAL A 20 -6.18 35.55 16.99
C VAL A 20 -4.99 36.49 17.23
N GLY A 21 -4.73 36.89 18.48
CA GLY A 21 -3.60 37.76 18.84
C GLY A 21 -2.22 37.08 18.84
N HIS A 22 -2.15 35.76 18.60
CA HIS A 22 -0.90 34.99 18.53
C HIS A 22 -0.66 34.37 17.14
N TRP A 23 -1.52 34.65 16.15
CA TRP A 23 -1.36 34.11 14.81
C TRP A 23 -0.37 34.94 13.98
N ASP A 24 0.65 34.26 13.47
CA ASP A 24 1.51 34.74 12.39
C ASP A 24 1.85 33.55 11.47
N PRO A 25 1.48 33.57 10.18
CA PRO A 25 1.85 32.51 9.25
C PRO A 25 3.37 32.44 8.99
N LEU A 26 4.14 33.49 9.30
CA LEU A 26 5.61 33.49 9.18
C LEU A 26 6.28 32.74 10.33
N MET A 27 5.83 32.90 11.58
CA MET A 27 6.30 32.07 12.71
C MET A 27 6.15 30.57 12.41
N LEU A 28 5.02 30.20 11.81
CA LEU A 28 4.68 28.83 11.43
C LEU A 28 5.55 28.30 10.27
N GLN A 29 5.72 29.08 9.19
CA GLN A 29 6.67 28.77 8.12
C GLN A 29 8.09 28.62 8.67
N GLY A 30 8.50 29.49 9.61
CA GLY A 30 9.78 29.40 10.32
C GLY A 30 9.93 28.11 11.12
N PHE A 31 8.91 27.71 11.88
CA PHE A 31 8.89 26.43 12.61
C PHE A 31 9.03 25.21 11.69
N ILE A 32 8.24 25.14 10.61
CA ILE A 32 8.30 24.04 9.63
C ILE A 32 9.67 24.00 8.95
N THR A 33 10.20 25.17 8.57
CA THR A 33 11.52 25.28 7.93
C THR A 33 12.63 24.84 8.88
N GLN A 34 12.63 25.29 10.14
CA GLN A 34 13.62 24.86 11.13
C GLN A 34 13.51 23.36 11.40
N LEU A 35 12.31 22.82 11.59
CA LEU A 35 12.09 21.38 11.79
C LEU A 35 12.68 20.55 10.64
N LYS A 36 12.52 21.01 9.40
CA LYS A 36 13.09 20.37 8.22
C LYS A 36 14.62 20.48 8.16
N LEU A 37 15.19 21.60 8.58
CA LEU A 37 16.65 21.78 8.66
C LEU A 37 17.28 20.89 9.74
N GLU A 38 16.67 20.80 10.93
CA GLU A 38 17.13 19.94 12.05
C GLU A 38 17.01 18.43 11.75
N LEU A 39 16.13 18.04 10.83
CA LEU A 39 16.01 16.67 10.33
C LEU A 39 17.08 16.30 9.27
N GLY A 40 17.78 17.29 8.71
CA GLY A 40 18.82 17.08 7.70
C GLY A 40 18.31 16.57 6.35
N CYS A 41 19.24 16.29 5.44
CA CYS A 41 18.95 15.99 4.04
C CYS A 41 18.21 14.67 3.77
N GLY A 42 18.13 13.76 4.75
CA GLY A 42 17.37 12.50 4.64
C GLY A 42 15.94 12.58 5.18
N GLY A 43 15.64 13.55 6.04
CA GLY A 43 14.37 13.59 6.76
C GLY A 43 13.23 14.26 6.00
N ARG A 44 11.98 13.86 6.31
CA ARG A 44 10.77 14.32 5.62
C ARG A 44 9.78 14.99 6.56
N VAL A 45 9.14 16.06 6.07
CA VAL A 45 8.03 16.75 6.74
C VAL A 45 6.86 16.82 5.76
N ILE A 46 5.70 16.31 6.15
CA ILE A 46 4.51 16.18 5.30
C ILE A 46 3.26 16.68 6.06
N CYS A 47 2.57 17.68 5.50
CA CYS A 47 1.31 18.25 6.04
C CYS A 47 0.11 17.69 5.26
N ILE A 48 -0.98 17.24 5.91
CA ILE A 48 -1.93 16.25 5.32
C ILE A 48 -3.44 16.71 5.33
N GLY A 49 -4.52 15.92 5.13
CA GLY A 49 -5.94 16.41 4.98
C GLY A 49 -7.10 15.77 5.82
N PRO A 50 -8.16 16.53 6.18
CA PRO A 50 -9.04 16.50 7.40
C PRO A 50 -10.04 15.35 7.65
N LEU A 51 -10.49 15.20 8.91
CA LEU A 51 -11.78 14.59 9.30
C LEU A 51 -12.40 15.25 10.57
N VAL A 52 -13.58 14.82 11.04
CA VAL A 52 -14.45 15.63 11.95
C VAL A 52 -15.05 14.88 13.15
N MET A 53 -14.73 15.28 14.40
CA MET A 53 -15.68 15.72 15.45
C MET A 53 -15.08 15.99 16.87
N ILE A 54 -15.48 17.13 17.45
CA ILE A 54 -15.61 17.51 18.89
C ILE A 54 -14.75 16.77 19.95
N SER A 55 -13.65 17.40 20.41
CA SER A 55 -13.37 17.76 21.83
C SER A 55 -11.94 18.34 22.02
N LYS A 56 -11.65 18.80 23.25
CA LYS A 56 -10.34 19.20 23.84
C LYS A 56 -9.23 18.17 23.49
N THR A 57 -7.99 18.47 23.03
CA THR A 57 -7.14 19.70 23.09
C THR A 57 -6.01 19.66 22.01
N TYR A 58 -5.68 20.78 21.31
CA TYR A 58 -4.47 21.03 20.45
C TYR A 58 -4.19 20.11 19.20
N ILE A 59 -3.02 20.04 18.46
CA ILE A 59 -2.18 21.00 17.61
C ILE A 59 -1.26 20.20 16.58
N LEU A 60 -0.65 20.87 15.57
CA LEU A 60 0.30 20.48 14.45
C LEU A 60 -0.25 19.68 13.23
N GLU A 61 -0.14 20.02 11.91
CA GLU A 61 -0.76 20.98 10.90
C GLU A 61 -1.26 20.37 9.52
N TYR A 62 -2.49 20.66 9.03
CA TYR A 62 -3.17 20.02 7.85
C TYR A 62 -3.62 21.05 6.75
N ASP A 63 -4.06 20.59 5.55
CA ASP A 63 -4.92 21.30 4.55
C ASP A 63 -6.29 21.62 5.15
N ALA A 64 -6.22 22.49 6.14
CA ALA A 64 -7.27 22.90 7.02
C ALA A 64 -6.97 24.32 7.44
N LEU A 65 -5.81 24.57 8.05
CA LEU A 65 -5.41 25.92 8.41
C LEU A 65 -4.90 26.68 7.19
N THR A 66 -5.71 27.65 6.75
CA THR A 66 -5.30 28.63 5.74
C THR A 66 -4.43 29.72 6.37
N LYS A 67 -3.60 30.41 5.56
CA LYS A 67 -2.78 31.56 6.01
C LYS A 67 -3.53 32.68 6.74
N ASN A 68 -4.86 32.71 6.62
CA ASN A 68 -5.77 33.63 7.30
C ASN A 68 -6.27 33.12 8.67
N ASN A 69 -5.67 32.07 9.26
CA ASN A 69 -6.10 31.41 10.50
C ASN A 69 -7.55 30.88 10.48
N ASN A 70 -8.01 30.42 9.31
CA ASN A 70 -9.34 29.80 9.16
C ASN A 70 -9.20 28.32 8.81
N ILE A 71 -10.02 27.47 9.45
CA ILE A 71 -10.18 26.06 9.08
C ILE A 71 -11.10 26.00 7.85
N ALA A 72 -10.50 25.82 6.67
CA ALA A 72 -11.20 25.72 5.40
C ALA A 72 -10.42 24.79 4.45
N PHE A 73 -10.96 23.60 4.24
CA PHE A 73 -10.35 22.55 3.42
C PHE A 73 -10.34 22.96 1.95
N GLN A 74 -9.22 22.77 1.25
CA GLN A 74 -9.09 23.16 -0.16
C GLN A 74 -9.15 21.97 -1.11
N ASN A 75 -8.96 20.76 -0.60
CA ASN A 75 -9.10 19.50 -1.35
C ASN A 75 -8.14 19.47 -2.55
N GLY A 76 -7.00 20.17 -2.42
CA GLY A 76 -6.08 20.52 -3.49
C GLY A 76 -5.00 21.52 -3.01
N LEU A 77 -3.92 21.62 -3.77
CA LEU A 77 -2.91 22.67 -3.60
C LEU A 77 -3.48 24.01 -4.13
N THR A 78 -3.47 25.06 -3.30
CA THR A 78 -4.06 26.38 -3.61
C THR A 78 -3.28 27.54 -2.98
N ASP A 79 -3.56 28.78 -3.42
CA ASP A 79 -2.93 30.01 -2.90
C ASP A 79 -3.16 30.26 -1.39
N LYS A 80 -4.00 29.45 -0.72
CA LYS A 80 -4.30 29.53 0.72
C LYS A 80 -3.43 28.60 1.58
N ASN A 81 -2.82 27.57 0.98
CA ASN A 81 -2.00 26.56 1.67
C ASN A 81 -0.55 26.46 1.11
N ILE A 82 -0.31 26.90 -0.14
CA ILE A 82 1.00 26.81 -0.84
C ILE A 82 2.20 27.38 -0.04
N GLU A 83 1.99 28.41 0.77
CA GLU A 83 3.05 29.03 1.60
C GLU A 83 3.63 28.05 2.62
N PHE A 84 2.79 27.24 3.27
CA PHE A 84 3.22 26.19 4.20
C PHE A 84 3.83 24.99 3.46
N VAL A 85 3.29 24.66 2.28
CA VAL A 85 3.81 23.58 1.42
C VAL A 85 5.22 23.89 0.91
N ARG A 86 5.56 25.16 0.65
CA ARG A 86 6.95 25.56 0.33
C ARG A 86 7.93 25.29 1.49
N SER A 87 7.52 25.49 2.74
CA SER A 87 8.34 25.17 3.91
C SER A 87 8.49 23.66 4.14
N ALA A 88 7.38 22.91 4.10
CA ALA A 88 7.39 21.45 4.30
C ALA A 88 8.07 20.73 3.13
N GLY A 89 7.79 21.16 1.90
CA GLY A 89 8.17 20.53 0.64
C GLY A 89 7.22 19.44 0.16
N SER A 90 6.11 19.18 0.84
CA SER A 90 5.09 18.20 0.41
C SER A 90 3.73 18.41 1.10
N ILE A 91 2.66 17.85 0.54
CA ILE A 91 1.28 17.95 1.04
C ILE A 91 0.45 16.67 0.77
N LEU A 92 -0.43 16.25 1.69
CA LEU A 92 -1.63 15.46 1.37
C LEU A 92 -2.87 16.38 1.42
N THR A 93 -3.74 16.30 0.42
CA THR A 93 -5.02 17.02 0.41
C THR A 93 -6.10 16.34 1.25
N ASN A 94 -7.22 17.03 1.47
CA ASN A 94 -8.49 16.38 1.82
C ASN A 94 -8.91 15.30 0.78
N TYR A 95 -9.80 14.40 1.20
CA TYR A 95 -10.34 13.27 0.44
C TYR A 95 -11.39 13.67 -0.61
N GLU A 96 -12.11 14.78 -0.40
CA GLU A 96 -13.24 15.21 -1.24
C GLU A 96 -12.77 16.00 -2.49
N TRP A 97 -11.92 15.39 -3.31
CA TRP A 97 -11.35 16.00 -4.51
C TRP A 97 -12.03 15.56 -5.81
N SER A 98 -11.76 16.30 -6.89
CA SER A 98 -12.25 16.02 -8.25
C SER A 98 -11.08 15.97 -9.25
N SER A 99 -11.33 15.42 -10.45
CA SER A 99 -10.34 15.46 -11.54
C SER A 99 -9.94 16.88 -11.96
N ASP A 100 -10.77 17.89 -11.68
CA ASP A 100 -10.45 19.29 -11.94
C ASP A 100 -9.56 19.88 -10.85
N LEU A 101 -9.84 19.59 -9.57
CA LEU A 101 -8.98 19.97 -8.44
C LEU A 101 -7.59 19.33 -8.53
N ALA A 102 -7.52 18.06 -8.94
CA ALA A 102 -6.25 17.38 -9.21
C ALA A 102 -5.44 18.09 -10.31
N ARG A 103 -6.07 18.43 -11.44
CA ARG A 103 -5.42 19.17 -12.53
C ARG A 103 -4.98 20.58 -12.11
N GLN A 104 -5.78 21.28 -11.30
CA GLN A 104 -5.44 22.60 -10.75
C GLN A 104 -4.24 22.51 -9.78
N ALA A 105 -4.24 21.56 -8.87
CA ALA A 105 -3.14 21.34 -7.93
C ALA A 105 -1.83 20.99 -8.65
N LYS A 106 -1.87 20.15 -9.70
CA LYS A 106 -0.69 19.89 -10.54
C LYS A 106 -0.17 21.16 -11.20
N ALA A 107 -1.06 21.96 -11.79
CA ALA A 107 -0.67 23.22 -12.42
C ALA A 107 -0.05 24.20 -11.40
N MET A 108 -0.53 24.21 -10.16
CA MET A 108 0.05 25.00 -9.08
C MET A 108 1.41 24.46 -8.60
N ALA A 109 1.59 23.15 -8.50
CA ALA A 109 2.88 22.56 -8.11
C ALA A 109 3.99 22.96 -9.12
N VAL A 110 3.70 22.80 -10.41
CA VAL A 110 4.58 23.16 -11.52
C VAL A 110 4.92 24.66 -11.56
N SER A 111 4.02 25.54 -11.12
CA SER A 111 4.28 26.99 -11.03
C SER A 111 4.95 27.43 -9.71
N ASN A 112 5.18 26.52 -8.76
CA ASN A 112 5.72 26.80 -7.42
C ASN A 112 6.95 25.95 -7.07
N PRO A 113 7.85 25.69 -8.05
CA PRO A 113 8.96 24.72 -7.97
C PRO A 113 8.75 23.45 -7.12
N LEU A 114 7.54 22.90 -7.10
CA LEU A 114 7.17 21.74 -6.29
C LEU A 114 6.99 20.51 -7.20
N PRO A 115 7.67 19.38 -6.94
CA PRO A 115 7.42 18.13 -7.67
C PRO A 115 5.95 17.69 -7.54
N PRO A 116 5.25 17.35 -8.63
CA PRO A 116 3.88 16.83 -8.55
C PRO A 116 3.75 15.55 -7.70
N GLU A 117 4.81 14.76 -7.56
CA GLU A 117 4.88 13.61 -6.67
C GLU A 117 4.94 13.96 -5.17
N ASP A 118 5.29 15.20 -4.81
CA ASP A 118 5.18 15.72 -3.44
C ASP A 118 3.79 16.29 -3.13
N VAL A 119 2.88 16.32 -4.13
CA VAL A 119 1.45 16.60 -3.97
C VAL A 119 0.69 15.28 -3.96
N PHE A 120 0.55 14.74 -2.76
CA PHE A 120 -0.29 13.59 -2.50
C PHE A 120 -1.77 14.04 -2.46
N PHE A 121 -2.67 13.22 -3.00
CA PHE A 121 -4.10 13.40 -2.84
C PHE A 121 -4.71 12.36 -1.89
N GLY A 122 -5.55 12.82 -0.98
CA GLY A 122 -6.16 11.99 0.06
C GLY A 122 -7.16 10.98 -0.49
N ILE A 123 -7.18 9.76 0.05
CA ILE A 123 -8.20 8.75 -0.27
C ILE A 123 -8.70 8.11 1.03
N ASP A 124 -9.94 8.37 1.46
CA ASP A 124 -10.51 7.77 2.68
C ASP A 124 -11.09 6.37 2.39
N VAL A 125 -10.41 5.34 2.91
CA VAL A 125 -10.83 3.93 2.81
C VAL A 125 -12.18 3.71 3.51
N TRP A 126 -12.53 4.50 4.53
CA TRP A 126 -13.79 4.38 5.25
C TRP A 126 -14.98 5.07 4.56
N ALA A 127 -14.77 5.92 3.56
CA ALA A 127 -15.82 6.78 3.03
C ALA A 127 -16.97 6.00 2.36
N GLN A 128 -16.64 4.93 1.61
CA GLN A 128 -17.58 3.97 1.02
C GLN A 128 -18.82 4.64 0.44
N ASN A 129 -18.63 5.49 -0.57
CA ASN A 129 -19.62 6.47 -1.04
C ASN A 129 -20.91 5.82 -1.61
N HIS A 130 -21.85 5.44 -0.74
CA HIS A 130 -23.13 4.83 -1.10
C HIS A 130 -24.29 5.56 -0.40
N GLY A 131 -25.42 5.71 -1.11
CA GLY A 131 -26.62 6.37 -0.59
C GLY A 131 -26.38 7.85 -0.30
N ASN A 132 -26.51 8.24 0.97
CA ASN A 132 -26.18 9.59 1.48
C ASN A 132 -25.02 9.45 2.48
N PRO A 133 -23.76 9.38 2.01
CA PRO A 133 -22.64 8.97 2.84
C PRO A 133 -22.17 10.11 3.77
N LYS A 134 -21.74 9.76 4.99
CA LYS A 134 -21.25 10.71 6.00
C LYS A 134 -19.84 11.25 5.71
N ARG A 135 -19.19 10.73 4.67
CA ARG A 135 -17.83 11.02 4.23
C ARG A 135 -17.79 10.83 2.71
N VAL A 136 -16.91 11.56 2.03
CA VAL A 136 -16.81 11.52 0.57
C VAL A 136 -15.34 11.43 0.18
N THR A 137 -15.00 10.46 -0.66
CA THR A 137 -13.71 10.43 -1.37
C THR A 137 -13.94 10.25 -2.89
N TYR A 138 -12.90 10.39 -3.71
CA TYR A 138 -12.98 10.04 -5.13
C TYR A 138 -13.03 8.50 -5.33
N PRO A 139 -13.77 7.97 -6.33
CA PRO A 139 -14.81 8.64 -7.11
C PRO A 139 -16.08 8.93 -6.27
N PRO A 140 -16.85 9.99 -6.59
CA PRO A 140 -18.02 10.42 -5.79
C PRO A 140 -19.11 9.36 -5.55
N ARG A 141 -19.17 8.30 -6.35
CA ARG A 141 -19.97 7.09 -6.09
C ARG A 141 -19.05 5.89 -5.98
N ASN A 142 -19.31 5.01 -5.00
CA ASN A 142 -18.54 3.81 -4.69
C ASN A 142 -17.06 4.04 -4.28
N GLY A 143 -16.58 5.29 -4.15
CA GLY A 143 -15.23 5.59 -3.67
C GLY A 143 -14.95 5.12 -2.24
N GLY A 144 -13.69 4.84 -1.94
CA GLY A 144 -13.26 4.21 -0.69
C GLY A 144 -13.49 2.68 -0.68
N GLY A 145 -13.40 2.08 0.50
CA GLY A 145 -13.51 0.64 0.71
C GLY A 145 -12.52 -0.14 -0.15
N THR A 146 -13.01 -1.16 -0.86
CA THR A 146 -12.22 -1.94 -1.82
C THR A 146 -11.87 -1.17 -3.10
N ASN A 147 -12.54 -0.05 -3.40
CA ASN A 147 -12.36 0.73 -4.64
C ASN A 147 -11.29 1.83 -4.53
N VAL A 148 -10.50 1.86 -3.45
CA VAL A 148 -9.43 2.86 -3.22
C VAL A 148 -8.46 2.97 -4.39
N GLY A 149 -8.11 1.84 -5.04
CA GLY A 149 -7.23 1.84 -6.21
C GLY A 149 -7.80 2.54 -7.45
N VAL A 150 -9.11 2.79 -7.55
CA VAL A 150 -9.71 3.64 -8.60
C VAL A 150 -9.23 5.09 -8.47
N ALA A 151 -9.08 5.57 -7.25
CA ALA A 151 -8.54 6.90 -6.97
C ALA A 151 -7.04 6.97 -7.20
N VAL A 152 -6.28 5.93 -6.80
CA VAL A 152 -4.84 5.82 -7.10
C VAL A 152 -4.59 5.81 -8.61
N ALA A 153 -5.34 5.00 -9.37
CA ALA A 153 -5.28 4.98 -10.82
C ALA A 153 -5.52 6.38 -11.42
N ARG A 154 -6.55 7.09 -10.95
CA ARG A 154 -6.86 8.44 -11.46
C ARG A 154 -5.82 9.50 -11.10
N LEU A 155 -5.10 9.34 -10.00
CA LEU A 155 -3.97 10.22 -9.66
C LEU A 155 -2.73 9.88 -10.49
N SER A 156 -2.53 8.61 -10.83
CA SER A 156 -1.47 8.19 -11.75
C SER A 156 -1.65 8.76 -13.17
N ASP A 157 -2.89 8.87 -13.69
CA ASP A 157 -3.19 9.58 -14.96
C ASP A 157 -2.62 11.01 -14.99
N PHE A 158 -2.58 11.66 -13.82
CA PHE A 158 -2.10 13.02 -13.66
C PHE A 158 -0.62 13.08 -13.23
N GLY A 159 0.01 11.96 -12.84
CA GLY A 159 1.34 11.98 -12.22
C GLY A 159 1.34 12.72 -10.88
N LEU A 160 0.31 12.53 -10.07
CA LEU A 160 0.19 13.00 -8.69
C LEU A 160 0.30 11.82 -7.73
N ALA A 161 0.78 12.06 -6.51
CA ALA A 161 0.88 11.00 -5.52
C ALA A 161 -0.48 10.71 -4.84
N SER A 162 -0.57 9.58 -4.13
CA SER A 162 -1.77 9.14 -3.40
C SER A 162 -1.43 8.91 -1.93
N GLY A 163 -2.24 9.46 -1.02
CA GLY A 163 -2.17 9.11 0.41
C GLY A 163 -3.45 8.42 0.86
N ILE A 164 -3.31 7.14 1.17
CA ILE A 164 -4.42 6.29 1.59
C ILE A 164 -4.64 6.49 3.09
N PHE A 165 -5.80 7.02 3.47
CA PHE A 165 -6.15 7.25 4.87
C PHE A 165 -6.83 6.03 5.48
N ALA A 166 -6.37 5.64 6.67
CA ALA A 166 -6.82 4.48 7.43
C ALA A 166 -6.84 3.13 6.63
N PRO A 167 -5.73 2.73 5.96
CA PRO A 167 -5.62 1.46 5.23
C PRO A 167 -5.77 0.20 6.11
N ALA A 168 -5.77 0.35 7.44
CA ALA A 168 -6.09 -0.72 8.39
C ALA A 168 -7.59 -1.08 8.44
N TRP A 169 -8.47 -0.38 7.71
CA TRP A 169 -9.90 -0.67 7.59
C TRP A 169 -10.24 -2.17 7.41
N PRO A 170 -9.54 -2.98 6.58
CA PRO A 170 -9.81 -4.41 6.46
C PRO A 170 -9.75 -5.16 7.80
N TYR A 171 -8.76 -4.84 8.65
CA TYR A 171 -8.58 -5.43 9.98
C TYR A 171 -9.55 -4.87 11.03
N GLN A 172 -10.14 -3.69 10.76
CA GLN A 172 -11.11 -3.02 11.64
C GLN A 172 -12.58 -3.32 11.28
N HIS A 173 -12.86 -3.90 10.11
CA HIS A 173 -14.21 -4.27 9.66
C HIS A 173 -14.43 -5.78 9.46
N PHE A 174 -13.40 -6.53 9.09
CA PHE A 174 -13.55 -7.93 8.68
C PHE A 174 -12.64 -8.85 9.52
N PRO A 175 -12.84 -9.00 10.84
CA PRO A 175 -11.91 -9.72 11.72
C PRO A 175 -11.57 -11.15 11.26
N ASN A 176 -12.50 -11.81 10.55
CA ASN A 176 -12.30 -13.17 10.00
C ASN A 176 -11.71 -13.20 8.58
N SER A 177 -11.71 -12.07 7.86
CA SER A 177 -11.38 -12.01 6.41
C SER A 177 -10.45 -10.84 6.04
N ALA A 178 -9.91 -10.13 7.03
CA ALA A 178 -9.18 -8.87 6.87
C ALA A 178 -8.09 -8.93 5.80
N ARG A 179 -7.24 -9.96 5.84
CA ARG A 179 -6.14 -10.13 4.88
C ARG A 179 -6.61 -10.46 3.46
N ALA A 180 -7.81 -10.99 3.28
CA ALA A 180 -8.41 -11.19 1.95
C ALA A 180 -9.00 -9.88 1.40
N VAL A 181 -9.64 -9.07 2.26
CA VAL A 181 -10.13 -7.73 1.88
C VAL A 181 -8.97 -6.77 1.61
N GLU A 182 -7.92 -6.80 2.41
CA GLU A 182 -6.65 -6.10 2.16
C GLU A 182 -6.10 -6.44 0.77
N ARG A 183 -5.90 -7.73 0.46
CA ARG A 183 -5.42 -8.17 -0.85
C ARG A 183 -6.37 -7.84 -2.00
N SER A 184 -7.69 -7.78 -1.77
CA SER A 184 -8.62 -7.30 -2.81
C SER A 184 -8.42 -5.82 -3.14
N MET A 185 -8.08 -5.00 -2.15
CA MET A 185 -7.84 -3.56 -2.31
C MET A 185 -6.45 -3.27 -2.89
N TRP A 186 -5.41 -3.97 -2.42
CA TRP A 186 -4.04 -3.79 -2.87
C TRP A 186 -3.74 -4.50 -4.19
N ASP A 187 -4.06 -5.79 -4.29
CA ASP A 187 -3.57 -6.70 -5.35
C ASP A 187 -4.66 -7.05 -6.38
N GLY A 188 -5.93 -6.92 -6.02
CA GLY A 188 -7.07 -7.33 -6.85
C GLY A 188 -7.51 -8.79 -6.66
N ASP A 189 -7.14 -9.42 -5.54
CA ASP A 189 -7.60 -10.78 -5.17
C ASP A 189 -9.14 -10.85 -5.04
N ASP A 190 -9.75 -11.91 -5.58
CA ASP A 190 -11.18 -12.25 -5.46
C ASP A 190 -11.65 -12.23 -3.98
N LEU A 191 -12.64 -11.38 -3.64
CA LEU A 191 -13.21 -11.33 -2.29
C LEU A 191 -13.85 -12.67 -1.86
N PRO A 192 -13.74 -13.11 -0.58
CA PRO A 192 -14.37 -14.34 -0.07
C PRO A 192 -15.87 -14.42 -0.35
N GLN A 193 -16.38 -15.57 -0.77
CA GLN A 193 -17.81 -15.73 -1.15
C GLN A 193 -18.75 -15.54 0.04
N ASP A 194 -18.26 -15.90 1.22
CA ASP A 194 -18.87 -15.85 2.54
C ASP A 194 -18.51 -14.57 3.32
N LEU A 195 -17.97 -13.53 2.64
CA LEU A 195 -17.61 -12.26 3.27
C LEU A 195 -18.79 -11.65 4.05
N ASP A 196 -18.58 -11.52 5.36
CA ASP A 196 -19.52 -10.88 6.28
C ASP A 196 -19.06 -9.45 6.62
N CYS A 197 -20.01 -8.51 6.69
CA CYS A 197 -19.79 -7.19 7.28
C CYS A 197 -21.06 -6.70 7.98
N SER A 198 -20.86 -6.02 9.11
CA SER A 198 -21.86 -5.16 9.78
C SER A 198 -22.47 -4.08 8.88
N CYS A 199 -21.90 -3.87 7.69
CA CYS A 199 -22.36 -3.03 6.59
C CYS A 199 -23.76 -3.39 6.04
N GLY A 200 -24.32 -4.55 6.40
CA GLY A 200 -25.72 -4.93 6.17
C GLY A 200 -26.06 -5.52 4.79
N THR A 201 -25.29 -5.23 3.74
CA THR A 201 -25.50 -5.81 2.39
C THR A 201 -24.23 -6.45 1.82
N LYS A 202 -24.31 -7.73 1.47
CA LYS A 202 -23.16 -8.55 0.99
C LYS A 202 -22.53 -8.08 -0.32
N SER A 203 -23.19 -7.17 -1.05
CA SER A 203 -22.73 -6.63 -2.33
C SER A 203 -21.87 -5.37 -2.22
N THR A 204 -21.90 -4.64 -1.10
CA THR A 204 -21.32 -3.28 -1.00
C THR A 204 -19.85 -3.22 -1.39
N HIS A 205 -19.06 -4.23 -1.01
CA HIS A 205 -17.61 -4.29 -1.29
C HIS A 205 -17.27 -5.03 -2.59
N ARG A 206 -18.22 -5.77 -3.19
CA ARG A 206 -18.00 -6.62 -4.36
C ARG A 206 -18.41 -5.89 -5.64
N THR A 207 -17.52 -5.02 -6.10
CA THR A 207 -17.59 -4.31 -7.38
C THR A 207 -16.70 -4.99 -8.44
N ASP A 208 -16.83 -4.60 -9.71
CA ASP A 208 -15.85 -4.96 -10.74
C ASP A 208 -14.63 -4.01 -10.72
N GLU A 209 -14.72 -2.92 -9.95
CA GLU A 209 -13.76 -1.84 -9.91
C GLU A 209 -12.46 -2.25 -9.19
N TYR A 210 -12.52 -2.91 -8.02
CA TYR A 210 -11.30 -3.34 -7.31
C TYR A 210 -10.47 -4.35 -8.13
N LEU A 211 -11.14 -5.25 -8.86
CA LEU A 211 -10.51 -6.22 -9.77
C LEU A 211 -9.80 -5.55 -10.97
N ARG A 212 -10.33 -4.41 -11.44
CA ARG A 212 -9.79 -3.66 -12.61
C ARG A 212 -8.75 -2.62 -12.20
N TYR A 213 -8.88 -2.08 -11.00
CA TYR A 213 -8.07 -0.98 -10.46
C TYR A 213 -7.52 -1.30 -9.05
N PRO A 214 -6.72 -2.37 -8.88
CA PRO A 214 -6.00 -2.61 -7.63
C PRO A 214 -4.87 -1.59 -7.45
N ILE A 215 -4.49 -1.29 -6.19
CA ILE A 215 -3.50 -0.24 -5.89
C ILE A 215 -2.12 -0.55 -6.51
N THR A 216 -1.61 -1.79 -6.38
CA THR A 216 -0.24 -2.15 -6.79
C THR A 216 0.02 -1.90 -8.27
N LYS A 217 -0.98 -2.13 -9.13
CA LYS A 217 -0.96 -1.87 -10.58
C LYS A 217 -0.63 -0.41 -10.96
N TYR A 218 -0.83 0.54 -10.05
CA TYR A 218 -0.57 1.98 -10.25
C TYR A 218 0.45 2.55 -9.25
N ALA A 219 0.94 1.72 -8.32
CA ALA A 219 1.99 2.09 -7.40
C ALA A 219 3.36 1.99 -8.08
N ARG A 220 4.33 2.80 -7.64
CA ARG A 220 5.74 2.59 -8.01
C ARG A 220 6.32 1.53 -7.09
N GLU A 221 6.54 0.33 -7.63
CA GLU A 221 7.39 -0.67 -6.97
C GLU A 221 8.83 -0.14 -6.80
N TYR A 222 9.46 -0.52 -5.69
CA TYR A 222 10.88 -0.25 -5.42
C TYR A 222 11.63 -1.58 -5.28
N PRO A 223 12.93 -1.63 -5.66
CA PRO A 223 13.75 -2.81 -5.46
C PRO A 223 13.83 -3.24 -3.99
N ALA A 224 13.92 -4.55 -3.76
CA ALA A 224 14.03 -5.13 -2.44
C ALA A 224 15.46 -5.06 -1.90
N GLY A 225 15.62 -4.71 -0.62
CA GLY A 225 16.92 -4.64 0.06
C GLY A 225 17.58 -3.27 -0.10
N SER A 226 18.89 -3.28 -0.33
CA SER A 226 19.73 -2.10 -0.54
C SER A 226 20.82 -2.41 -1.56
N LYS A 227 21.50 -1.35 -2.05
CA LYS A 227 22.56 -1.43 -3.07
C LYS A 227 23.66 -2.47 -2.82
N SER A 228 23.93 -2.82 -1.56
CA SER A 228 24.97 -3.78 -1.17
C SER A 228 24.46 -4.98 -0.37
N PHE A 229 23.18 -5.01 0.03
CA PHE A 229 22.66 -6.11 0.86
C PHE A 229 21.16 -6.38 0.67
N PHE A 230 20.81 -7.65 0.52
CA PHE A 230 19.44 -8.16 0.59
C PHE A 230 19.38 -9.42 1.45
N TYR A 231 18.33 -9.55 2.27
CA TYR A 231 18.07 -10.73 3.11
C TYR A 231 16.58 -10.96 3.29
N THR A 232 16.20 -12.24 3.35
CA THR A 232 14.89 -12.67 3.83
C THR A 232 14.97 -14.09 4.41
N ASN A 233 14.29 -14.31 5.53
CA ASN A 233 13.90 -15.64 6.03
C ASN A 233 12.40 -15.91 5.82
N PHE A 234 11.68 -15.00 5.15
CA PHE A 234 10.22 -15.02 4.95
C PHE A 234 9.37 -14.87 6.23
N GLU A 235 9.95 -14.40 7.33
CA GLU A 235 9.27 -14.09 8.59
C GLU A 235 8.33 -12.88 8.46
N ARG A 236 7.15 -12.99 9.08
CA ARG A 236 6.02 -12.07 8.93
C ARG A 236 5.79 -11.31 10.23
N ALA A 237 5.39 -10.03 10.16
CA ALA A 237 5.00 -9.25 11.34
C ALA A 237 3.87 -9.89 12.17
N PHE A 238 3.07 -10.76 11.55
CA PHE A 238 2.03 -11.56 12.19
C PHE A 238 2.22 -13.02 11.76
N ALA A 239 2.44 -13.91 12.73
CA ALA A 239 2.81 -15.29 12.53
C ALA A 239 1.89 -16.24 13.32
N LEU A 240 1.54 -17.37 12.71
CA LEU A 240 0.72 -18.44 13.28
C LEU A 240 1.59 -19.56 13.88
N HIS A 241 1.10 -20.19 14.93
CA HIS A 241 1.80 -21.26 15.64
C HIS A 241 1.17 -22.62 15.38
N ASP A 242 2.03 -23.63 15.21
CA ASP A 242 1.65 -25.02 15.48
C ASP A 242 2.03 -25.42 16.92
N ALA A 243 1.61 -26.62 17.34
CA ALA A 243 1.77 -27.09 18.71
C ALA A 243 3.23 -27.22 19.20
N THR A 244 4.24 -27.10 18.32
CA THR A 244 5.64 -27.04 18.75
C THR A 244 5.98 -25.73 19.46
N LEU A 245 5.23 -24.65 19.19
CA LEU A 245 5.46 -23.31 19.75
C LEU A 245 4.51 -22.94 20.90
N ASP A 246 3.58 -23.83 21.30
CA ASP A 246 2.62 -23.57 22.39
C ASP A 246 3.31 -23.15 23.71
N HIS A 247 4.49 -23.72 23.99
CA HIS A 247 5.30 -23.43 25.17
C HIS A 247 6.11 -22.12 25.09
N VAL A 248 6.23 -21.52 23.91
CA VAL A 248 6.96 -20.25 23.68
C VAL A 248 6.01 -19.05 23.81
N TYR A 249 4.72 -19.25 23.53
CA TYR A 249 3.71 -18.19 23.44
C TYR A 249 2.46 -18.49 24.27
N ASP A 250 2.57 -19.17 25.43
CA ASP A 250 1.46 -19.44 26.37
C ASP A 250 0.16 -19.96 25.70
N GLY A 251 0.29 -20.89 24.75
CA GLY A 251 -0.82 -21.45 23.96
C GLY A 251 -1.55 -20.45 23.06
N LYS A 252 -1.03 -19.23 22.84
CA LYS A 252 -1.55 -18.30 21.83
C LYS A 252 -1.23 -18.85 20.44
N LYS A 253 -2.24 -18.99 19.60
CA LYS A 253 -2.11 -19.51 18.23
C LYS A 253 -1.44 -18.55 17.23
N GLN A 254 -1.15 -17.33 17.65
CA GLN A 254 -0.49 -16.31 16.85
C GLN A 254 0.24 -15.31 17.74
N HIS A 255 1.27 -14.65 17.20
CA HIS A 255 1.87 -13.46 17.79
C HIS A 255 2.03 -12.34 16.75
N SER A 256 2.44 -11.16 17.21
CA SER A 256 2.82 -10.03 16.37
C SER A 256 4.19 -9.48 16.78
N GLN A 257 5.15 -9.45 15.86
CA GLN A 257 6.50 -8.90 16.07
C GLN A 257 6.94 -8.12 14.83
N VAL A 258 6.37 -6.92 14.64
CA VAL A 258 6.55 -6.11 13.42
C VAL A 258 8.03 -5.85 13.10
N GLY A 259 8.86 -5.59 14.13
CA GLY A 259 10.30 -5.36 13.98
C GLY A 259 11.14 -6.60 13.58
N ALA A 260 10.53 -7.79 13.46
CA ALA A 260 11.17 -9.01 12.94
C ALA A 260 10.69 -9.38 11.53
N GLN A 261 9.81 -8.58 10.91
CA GLN A 261 9.37 -8.86 9.53
C GLN A 261 10.55 -8.77 8.56
N SER A 262 10.85 -9.89 7.89
CA SER A 262 11.73 -9.90 6.73
C SER A 262 11.07 -9.26 5.50
N ILE A 263 11.87 -8.89 4.51
CA ILE A 263 11.35 -8.47 3.21
C ILE A 263 10.61 -9.67 2.59
N LEU A 264 9.30 -9.52 2.39
CA LEU A 264 8.45 -10.56 1.81
C LEU A 264 8.40 -10.38 0.29
N PRO A 265 8.40 -11.46 -0.49
CA PRO A 265 8.19 -11.37 -1.93
C PRO A 265 6.74 -10.97 -2.20
N ASP A 266 6.50 -10.19 -3.27
CA ASP A 266 5.17 -10.21 -3.85
C ASP A 266 4.93 -11.58 -4.48
N LEU A 267 3.77 -12.14 -4.19
CA LEU A 267 3.36 -13.47 -4.60
C LEU A 267 2.00 -13.34 -5.26
N PRO A 268 1.92 -13.26 -6.60
CA PRO A 268 0.66 -13.29 -7.31
C PRO A 268 -0.06 -14.62 -7.02
N ARG A 269 -1.02 -14.57 -6.08
CA ARG A 269 -2.01 -15.63 -5.91
C ARG A 269 -2.80 -15.77 -7.20
N PRO A 270 -3.08 -17.00 -7.62
CA PRO A 270 -2.53 -17.45 -8.88
C PRO A 270 -3.03 -16.59 -10.04
N ALA A 271 -2.16 -15.69 -10.50
CA ALA A 271 -2.07 -15.36 -11.92
C ALA A 271 -1.72 -16.68 -12.59
N ARG A 272 -2.76 -17.44 -12.96
CA ARG A 272 -2.70 -18.88 -13.27
C ARG A 272 -1.84 -19.08 -14.51
N THR A 273 -0.52 -19.20 -14.34
CA THR A 273 0.48 -19.56 -15.35
C THR A 273 0.21 -20.98 -15.81
N SER A 274 -0.87 -21.10 -16.56
CA SER A 274 -1.49 -22.35 -16.88
C SER A 274 -0.60 -23.12 -17.84
N GLN A 275 -0.58 -24.44 -17.71
CA GLN A 275 0.04 -25.29 -18.72
C GLN A 275 -0.94 -26.39 -19.09
N MET A 276 -1.58 -26.23 -20.24
CA MET A 276 -2.54 -27.19 -20.75
C MET A 276 -1.81 -28.47 -21.20
N ARG A 277 -2.03 -29.57 -20.47
CA ARG A 277 -1.51 -30.90 -20.83
C ARG A 277 -2.60 -31.95 -20.66
N ARG A 278 -3.30 -32.23 -21.77
CA ARG A 278 -4.35 -33.27 -21.92
C ARG A 278 -5.34 -33.22 -20.74
N ASP A 279 -6.32 -32.32 -20.90
CA ASP A 279 -7.49 -32.16 -20.02
C ASP A 279 -7.18 -31.66 -18.60
N ALA A 280 -6.00 -31.05 -18.42
CA ALA A 280 -5.55 -30.50 -17.15
C ALA A 280 -4.68 -29.25 -17.32
N VAL A 281 -4.73 -28.38 -16.32
CA VAL A 281 -3.91 -27.18 -16.16
C VAL A 281 -3.00 -27.35 -14.94
N VAL A 282 -1.70 -27.14 -15.10
CA VAL A 282 -0.80 -26.92 -13.96
C VAL A 282 -0.93 -25.46 -13.50
N VAL A 283 -0.95 -25.22 -12.18
CA VAL A 283 -0.91 -23.88 -11.57
C VAL A 283 0.25 -23.85 -10.56
N VAL A 284 1.12 -22.85 -10.65
CA VAL A 284 2.21 -22.61 -9.69
C VAL A 284 1.87 -21.38 -8.85
N TYR A 285 2.10 -21.44 -7.54
CA TYR A 285 1.88 -20.31 -6.62
C TYR A 285 2.78 -20.38 -5.38
N GLY A 286 2.92 -19.24 -4.67
CA GLY A 286 3.67 -19.14 -3.43
C GLY A 286 2.78 -19.11 -2.19
N GLU A 287 3.29 -19.65 -1.08
CA GLU A 287 2.65 -19.65 0.23
C GLU A 287 3.70 -19.37 1.32
N LEU A 288 3.48 -18.32 2.11
CA LEU A 288 4.30 -18.00 3.28
C LEU A 288 3.80 -18.79 4.51
N ARG A 289 4.72 -19.48 5.19
CA ARG A 289 4.45 -20.34 6.37
C ARG A 289 5.39 -19.96 7.52
N ASP A 290 4.89 -20.02 8.75
CA ASP A 290 5.57 -19.40 9.90
C ASP A 290 6.36 -20.37 10.80
N SER A 291 6.06 -21.67 10.79
CA SER A 291 6.64 -22.64 11.74
C SER A 291 7.64 -23.60 11.06
N PRO A 292 8.96 -23.37 11.23
CA PRO A 292 9.62 -22.07 11.16
C PRO A 292 9.36 -21.32 9.83
N PRO A 293 9.71 -20.01 9.77
CA PRO A 293 9.48 -19.14 8.61
C PRO A 293 10.06 -19.68 7.30
N ARG A 294 9.26 -19.61 6.23
CA ARG A 294 9.67 -19.95 4.86
C ARG A 294 8.65 -19.54 3.80
N LEU A 295 9.12 -19.37 2.58
CA LEU A 295 8.32 -19.52 1.37
C LEU A 295 8.22 -21.00 0.95
N ALA A 296 7.01 -21.48 0.72
CA ALA A 296 6.74 -22.70 -0.03
C ALA A 296 6.27 -22.32 -1.44
N ILE A 297 6.92 -22.87 -2.47
CA ILE A 297 6.39 -22.85 -3.84
C ILE A 297 5.63 -24.16 -4.07
N LEU A 298 4.37 -24.05 -4.48
CA LEU A 298 3.45 -25.16 -4.70
C LEU A 298 3.04 -25.23 -6.17
N ALA A 299 2.74 -26.44 -6.64
CA ALA A 299 2.34 -26.71 -8.01
C ALA A 299 1.24 -27.77 -8.06
N GLU A 300 0.04 -27.38 -8.49
CA GLU A 300 -1.16 -28.22 -8.50
C GLU A 300 -1.62 -28.53 -9.92
N ARG A 301 -2.34 -29.65 -10.12
CA ARG A 301 -2.88 -30.06 -11.42
C ARG A 301 -4.42 -30.06 -11.41
N VAL A 302 -4.98 -28.93 -11.81
CA VAL A 302 -6.43 -28.64 -11.91
C VAL A 302 -7.02 -29.34 -13.15
N ARG A 303 -8.28 -29.79 -13.07
CA ARG A 303 -9.03 -30.49 -14.14
C ARG A 303 -10.49 -30.03 -14.21
N GLY A 304 -11.16 -30.26 -15.34
CA GLY A 304 -12.57 -29.89 -15.55
C GLY A 304 -12.82 -28.37 -15.61
N ALA A 305 -14.04 -27.92 -15.32
CA ALA A 305 -14.46 -26.52 -15.44
C ALA A 305 -13.59 -25.51 -14.66
N GLN A 306 -12.92 -25.94 -13.58
CA GLN A 306 -11.96 -25.09 -12.85
C GLN A 306 -10.73 -24.72 -13.69
N ALA A 307 -10.36 -25.54 -14.68
CA ALA A 307 -9.30 -25.29 -15.66
C ALA A 307 -9.78 -24.39 -16.82
N GLU A 308 -11.06 -24.43 -17.19
CA GLU A 308 -11.63 -23.49 -18.17
C GLU A 308 -11.59 -22.05 -17.65
N LYS A 309 -12.00 -21.84 -16.39
CA LYS A 309 -11.78 -20.57 -15.64
C LYS A 309 -10.29 -20.30 -15.32
N ALA A 310 -9.35 -21.12 -15.79
CA ALA A 310 -7.90 -20.83 -15.69
C ALA A 310 -7.38 -20.27 -17.02
N VAL A 311 -7.76 -20.90 -18.12
CA VAL A 311 -7.36 -20.50 -19.48
C VAL A 311 -7.98 -19.16 -19.87
N SER A 312 -9.21 -18.85 -19.47
CA SER A 312 -9.84 -17.55 -19.78
C SER A 312 -9.11 -16.33 -19.19
N LEU A 313 -8.24 -16.53 -18.20
CA LEU A 313 -7.47 -15.48 -17.53
C LEU A 313 -5.99 -15.42 -17.98
N THR A 314 -5.51 -16.35 -18.82
CA THR A 314 -4.13 -16.33 -19.33
C THR A 314 -4.09 -16.56 -20.83
N ARG A 315 -3.71 -15.52 -21.59
CA ARG A 315 -3.80 -15.47 -23.05
C ARG A 315 -2.71 -16.24 -23.81
N GLU A 316 -1.67 -16.73 -23.15
CA GLU A 316 -0.51 -17.36 -23.79
C GLU A 316 -0.18 -18.71 -23.14
N LEU A 317 0.00 -19.74 -23.97
CA LEU A 317 0.07 -21.15 -23.55
C LEU A 317 1.06 -21.96 -24.39
N VAL A 318 2.33 -22.01 -23.98
CA VAL A 318 3.36 -22.87 -24.58
C VAL A 318 4.22 -23.51 -23.48
N ASN A 319 4.80 -24.68 -23.75
CA ASN A 319 5.89 -25.24 -22.93
C ASN A 319 7.12 -24.31 -23.02
N VAL A 320 8.01 -24.17 -22.04
CA VAL A 320 8.51 -25.23 -21.12
C VAL A 320 8.57 -24.79 -19.64
N ASP A 321 8.86 -23.53 -19.33
CA ASP A 321 9.23 -23.09 -17.98
C ASP A 321 8.17 -22.22 -17.28
N SER A 322 7.71 -22.65 -16.10
CA SER A 322 6.96 -21.79 -15.17
C SER A 322 7.94 -20.97 -14.33
N LYS A 323 7.99 -19.66 -14.55
CA LYS A 323 8.85 -18.71 -13.81
C LYS A 323 8.00 -17.95 -12.78
N VAL A 324 8.52 -17.82 -11.56
CA VAL A 324 7.93 -17.01 -10.48
C VAL A 324 8.96 -15.97 -10.10
N MET A 325 8.65 -14.69 -10.30
CA MET A 325 9.46 -13.60 -9.75
C MET A 325 9.27 -13.58 -8.23
N LEU A 326 10.34 -13.33 -7.48
CA LEU A 326 10.29 -13.22 -6.02
C LEU A 326 10.67 -11.81 -5.55
N PHE A 327 11.73 -11.24 -6.13
CA PHE A 327 12.25 -9.93 -5.78
C PHE A 327 12.86 -9.28 -7.03
N LYS A 328 12.54 -8.01 -7.29
CA LYS A 328 13.42 -7.14 -8.07
C LYS A 328 14.50 -6.62 -7.14
N LEU A 329 15.75 -6.64 -7.58
CA LEU A 329 16.92 -6.15 -6.83
C LEU A 329 17.59 -5.04 -7.65
N ASP A 330 18.20 -4.08 -6.96
CA ASP A 330 19.02 -3.01 -7.52
C ASP A 330 20.27 -2.93 -6.63
N MET A 331 21.35 -3.54 -7.12
CA MET A 331 22.56 -3.82 -6.34
C MET A 331 23.80 -3.58 -7.20
N ASP A 332 24.77 -2.88 -6.64
CA ASP A 332 25.98 -2.47 -7.35
C ASP A 332 26.84 -3.72 -7.63
N ASN A 333 27.02 -4.08 -8.91
CA ASN A 333 27.79 -5.27 -9.32
C ASN A 333 29.31 -5.01 -9.32
N ASP A 334 29.87 -4.75 -8.14
CA ASP A 334 31.31 -4.53 -7.90
C ASP A 334 32.16 -5.82 -7.96
N THR A 335 31.60 -6.92 -8.47
CA THR A 335 32.12 -8.30 -8.45
C THR A 335 32.22 -8.98 -7.07
N SER A 336 31.87 -8.32 -5.96
CA SER A 336 31.88 -8.93 -4.62
C SER A 336 30.61 -9.72 -4.28
N LEU A 337 29.53 -9.50 -5.03
CA LEU A 337 28.18 -10.05 -4.77
C LEU A 337 28.16 -11.59 -4.64
N GLN A 338 27.67 -12.08 -3.51
CA GLN A 338 27.51 -13.51 -3.22
C GLN A 338 26.05 -13.87 -2.90
N ALA A 339 25.52 -14.89 -3.55
CA ALA A 339 24.16 -15.37 -3.33
C ALA A 339 24.15 -16.70 -2.56
N ARG A 340 23.45 -16.76 -1.41
CA ARG A 340 23.24 -17.98 -0.62
C ARG A 340 21.75 -18.31 -0.51
N ILE A 341 21.31 -19.34 -1.23
CA ILE A 341 19.91 -19.77 -1.26
C ILE A 341 19.77 -21.12 -0.55
N SER A 342 19.05 -21.14 0.58
CA SER A 342 18.74 -22.37 1.33
C SER A 342 17.34 -22.87 0.95
N PHE A 343 17.24 -24.04 0.31
CA PHE A 343 15.95 -24.62 -0.08
C PHE A 343 15.90 -26.14 0.15
N ARG A 344 14.69 -26.69 0.25
CA ARG A 344 14.45 -28.14 0.28
C ARG A 344 13.28 -28.49 -0.62
N LYS A 345 13.55 -29.23 -1.70
CA LYS A 345 12.49 -29.93 -2.43
C LYS A 345 11.93 -31.05 -1.55
N ARG A 346 10.60 -31.19 -1.49
CA ARG A 346 9.92 -32.38 -0.94
C ARG A 346 9.62 -33.38 -2.06
N ASP A 347 9.50 -34.65 -1.72
CA ASP A 347 9.11 -35.69 -2.66
C ASP A 347 7.70 -35.41 -3.21
N SER A 348 7.56 -35.54 -4.53
CA SER A 348 6.38 -35.11 -5.27
C SER A 348 6.08 -36.06 -6.43
N VAL A 349 4.81 -36.41 -6.61
CA VAL A 349 4.34 -37.24 -7.75
C VAL A 349 4.65 -36.55 -9.09
N THR A 350 4.70 -35.22 -9.10
CA THR A 350 5.18 -34.40 -10.22
C THR A 350 6.70 -34.40 -10.31
N LYS A 351 7.24 -34.85 -11.47
CA LYS A 351 8.69 -34.84 -11.78
C LYS A 351 9.19 -33.43 -12.16
N MET A 352 8.95 -32.43 -11.32
CA MET A 352 9.44 -31.07 -11.53
C MET A 352 10.94 -30.96 -11.20
N LYS A 353 11.69 -30.27 -12.06
CA LYS A 353 12.96 -29.65 -11.71
C LYS A 353 12.67 -28.26 -11.11
N VAL A 354 13.50 -27.83 -10.16
CA VAL A 354 13.46 -26.49 -9.57
C VAL A 354 14.87 -25.95 -9.61
N GLY A 355 15.02 -24.69 -9.98
CA GLY A 355 16.29 -23.98 -10.02
C GLY A 355 16.06 -22.51 -9.74
N PHE A 356 17.12 -21.82 -9.32
CA PHE A 356 17.14 -20.38 -9.11
C PHE A 356 18.01 -19.76 -10.20
N TYR A 357 17.58 -18.63 -10.73
CA TYR A 357 18.34 -17.84 -11.68
C TYR A 357 18.22 -16.37 -11.29
N LEU A 358 19.26 -15.59 -11.55
CA LEU A 358 19.16 -14.14 -11.60
C LEU A 358 18.84 -13.74 -13.03
N ARG A 359 17.94 -12.79 -13.23
CA ARG A 359 17.77 -12.09 -14.50
C ARG A 359 18.35 -10.70 -14.32
N PHE A 360 19.38 -10.40 -15.09
CA PHE A 360 19.82 -9.03 -15.30
C PHE A 360 18.94 -8.40 -16.39
N GLU A 361 18.69 -7.11 -16.28
CA GLU A 361 18.08 -6.30 -17.32
C GLU A 361 19.25 -5.51 -17.94
N ASP A 362 19.45 -5.64 -19.24
CA ASP A 362 20.44 -4.85 -19.98
C ASP A 362 19.93 -3.40 -20.11
N GLU A 363 20.82 -2.41 -19.94
CA GLU A 363 20.49 -0.96 -20.00
C GLU A 363 20.25 -0.43 -21.43
#